data_AF-A0A820Q2C0-F1
#
_entry.id   AF-A0A820Q2C0-F1
#
_cell.length_a   1.000
_cell.length_b   1.000
_cell.length_c   1.000
_cell.angle_alpha   90.00
_cell.angle_beta   90.00
_cell.angle_gamma   90.00
#
_symmetry.space_group_name_H-M   'P 1'
#
loop_
_entity.id
_entity.type
_entity.pdbx_description
1 polymer ?
#
loop_
_entity_poly.entity_id
_entity_poly.type
_entity_poly.pdbx_seq_one_letter_code
_entity_poly.pdbx_strand_id
1 'polypeptide(L)'
;HKQGTLDLTDLYDIPSYLDATKLTDKLEANWFDEMKRSPQKPSLVRATVRTLGWTPLLIGLLLIPISLLNIIQPLILTFLMNFFEPCSTMSNWTAWSLAISIVCIAFCASFIGHQNIYRTILLGLEMRIAYSGLIYRKV
;
A
#
# COMPACT_ATOMS: atom_id res chain seq x y z
N HIS A 1 -30.30 -12.19 -16.24
CA HIS A 1 -29.79 -11.54 -15.02
C HIS A 1 -30.00 -10.04 -15.18
N LYS A 2 -31.01 -9.43 -14.56
CA LYS A 2 -31.31 -8.00 -14.74
C LYS A 2 -30.29 -7.19 -13.93
N GLN A 3 -29.56 -6.29 -14.59
CA GLN A 3 -28.79 -5.24 -13.94
C GLN A 3 -29.80 -4.27 -13.31
N GLY A 4 -30.13 -4.48 -12.03
CA GLY A 4 -30.91 -3.53 -11.24
C GLY A 4 -30.00 -2.41 -10.72
N THR A 5 -30.57 -1.23 -10.49
CA THR A 5 -29.87 -0.12 -9.82
C THR A 5 -29.45 -0.57 -8.42
N LEU A 6 -28.18 -0.34 -8.05
CA LEU A 6 -27.65 -0.67 -6.73
C LEU A 6 -28.44 0.06 -5.64
N ASP A 7 -28.92 -0.67 -4.63
CA ASP A 7 -29.58 -0.12 -3.45
C ASP A 7 -28.69 -0.25 -2.20
N LEU A 8 -28.99 0.50 -1.14
CA LEU A 8 -28.25 0.46 0.12
C LEU A 8 -28.27 -0.92 0.78
N THR A 9 -29.31 -1.71 0.52
CA THR A 9 -29.47 -3.08 1.03
C THR A 9 -28.53 -4.09 0.36
N ASP A 10 -27.92 -3.74 -0.79
CA ASP A 10 -26.94 -4.58 -1.49
C ASP A 10 -25.51 -4.41 -0.96
N LEU A 11 -25.28 -3.45 -0.06
CA LEU A 11 -23.96 -3.22 0.54
C LEU A 11 -23.65 -4.29 1.59
N TYR A 12 -22.43 -4.83 1.49
CA TYR A 12 -21.89 -5.70 2.54
C TYR A 12 -21.66 -4.93 3.84
N ASP A 13 -21.77 -5.65 4.95
CA ASP A 13 -21.39 -5.14 6.27
C ASP A 13 -19.92 -4.73 6.32
N ILE A 14 -19.65 -3.71 7.12
CA ILE A 14 -18.30 -3.17 7.30
C ILE A 14 -17.44 -4.23 8.01
N PRO A 15 -16.23 -4.54 7.49
CA PRO A 15 -15.33 -5.45 8.16
C PRO A 15 -14.98 -4.98 9.58
N SER A 16 -14.81 -5.92 10.51
CA SER A 16 -14.59 -5.62 11.93
C SER A 16 -13.30 -4.82 12.24
N TYR A 17 -12.34 -4.78 11.31
CA TYR A 17 -11.12 -3.97 11.39
C TYR A 17 -11.33 -2.49 11.00
N LEU A 18 -12.43 -2.17 10.31
CA LEU A 18 -12.85 -0.80 9.97
C LEU A 18 -13.92 -0.24 10.91
N ASP A 19 -14.14 -0.91 12.04
CA ASP A 19 -15.06 -0.46 13.07
C ASP A 19 -14.63 0.91 13.63
N ALA A 20 -15.50 1.90 13.46
CA ALA A 20 -15.19 3.29 13.81
C ALA A 20 -14.96 3.47 15.31
N THR A 21 -15.76 2.81 16.14
CA THR A 21 -15.62 2.86 17.59
C THR A 21 -14.25 2.35 18.01
N LYS A 22 -13.86 1.17 17.52
CA LYS A 22 -12.56 0.57 17.84
C LYS A 22 -11.38 1.44 17.41
N LEU A 23 -11.43 1.97 16.19
CA LEU A 23 -10.36 2.80 15.65
C LEU A 23 -10.23 4.13 16.42
N THR A 24 -11.35 4.77 16.72
CA THR A 24 -11.39 6.01 17.51
C THR A 24 -10.94 5.78 18.94
N ASP A 25 -11.43 4.74 19.62
CA ASP A 25 -11.01 4.39 20.99
C ASP A 25 -9.50 4.16 21.06
N LYS A 26 -8.94 3.46 20.07
CA LYS A 26 -7.51 3.18 19.99
C LYS A 26 -6.68 4.47 19.85
N LEU A 27 -7.11 5.39 18.98
CA LEU A 27 -6.43 6.68 18.81
C LEU A 27 -6.56 7.55 20.07
N GLU A 28 -7.75 7.59 20.66
CA GLU A 28 -8.05 8.37 21.87
C GLU A 28 -7.23 7.89 23.07
N ALA A 29 -7.12 6.58 23.29
CA ALA A 29 -6.27 6.01 24.34
C ALA A 29 -4.79 6.42 24.19
N ASN A 30 -4.25 6.35 22.97
CA ASN A 30 -2.88 6.78 22.67
C ASN A 30 -2.70 8.30 22.81
N TRP A 31 -3.73 9.08 22.50
CA TRP A 31 -3.75 10.52 22.68
C TRP A 31 -3.68 10.90 24.16
N PHE A 32 -4.49 10.28 25.01
CA PHE A 32 -4.43 10.51 26.46
C PHE A 32 -3.11 10.06 27.08
N ASP A 33 -2.52 8.95 26.62
CA ASP A 33 -1.19 8.52 27.04
C ASP A 33 -0.11 9.55 26.65
N GLU A 34 -0.18 10.12 25.44
CA GLU A 34 0.74 11.20 25.03
C GLU A 34 0.55 12.48 25.87
N MET A 35 -0.69 12.85 26.20
CA MET A 35 -0.97 13.98 27.10
C MET A 35 -0.35 13.77 28.50
N LYS A 36 -0.35 12.54 29.01
CA LYS A 36 0.27 12.21 30.30
C LYS A 36 1.80 12.22 30.23
N ARG A 37 2.39 11.69 29.15
CA ARG A 37 3.84 11.58 28.98
C ARG A 37 4.53 12.89 28.59
N SER A 38 3.83 13.76 27.87
CA SER A 38 4.37 15.03 27.36
C SER A 38 3.40 16.19 27.62
N PRO A 39 3.13 16.52 28.90
CA PRO A 39 2.10 17.49 29.27
C PRO A 39 2.42 18.91 28.77
N GLN A 40 3.70 19.26 28.59
CA GLN A 40 4.11 20.58 28.11
C GLN A 40 3.88 20.77 26.60
N LYS A 41 3.93 19.69 25.81
CA LYS A 41 3.80 19.75 24.34
C LYS A 41 3.32 18.41 23.77
N PRO A 42 2.04 18.04 23.97
CA PRO A 42 1.50 16.81 23.40
C PRO A 42 1.47 16.90 21.87
N SER A 43 1.84 15.81 21.19
CA SER A 43 1.85 15.74 19.72
C SER A 43 0.89 14.67 19.22
N LEU A 44 -0.14 15.10 18.48
CA LEU A 44 -1.12 14.19 17.91
C LEU A 44 -0.47 13.23 16.91
N VAL A 45 0.51 13.72 16.13
CA VAL A 45 1.28 12.90 15.19
C VAL A 45 1.98 11.74 15.91
N ARG A 46 2.55 11.99 17.10
CA ARG A 46 3.22 10.93 17.88
C ARG A 46 2.23 9.89 18.39
N ALA A 47 1.05 10.31 18.84
CA ALA A 47 -0.03 9.40 19.24
C ALA A 47 -0.53 8.55 18.05
N THR A 48 -0.65 9.14 16.86
CA THR A 48 -1.03 8.44 15.63
C THR A 48 0.02 7.41 15.23
N VAL A 49 1.32 7.76 15.27
CA VAL A 49 2.40 6.81 14.97
C VAL A 49 2.36 5.61 15.91
N ARG A 50 2.07 5.82 17.21
CA ARG A 50 1.86 4.70 18.15
C ARG A 50 0.60 3.88 17.84
N THR A 51 -0.46 4.52 17.36
CA THR A 51 -1.73 3.87 17.00
C THR A 51 -1.58 2.94 15.78
N LEU A 52 -0.84 3.39 14.76
CA LEU A 52 -0.59 2.65 13.52
C LEU A 52 0.58 1.66 13.64
N GLY A 53 1.51 1.91 14.57
CA GLY A 53 2.69 1.09 14.79
C GLY A 53 3.63 1.07 13.58
N TRP A 54 4.13 -0.12 13.25
CA TRP A 54 5.08 -0.33 12.15
C TRP A 54 4.43 -0.47 10.76
N THR A 55 3.10 -0.55 10.70
CA THR A 55 2.33 -0.76 9.47
C THR A 55 2.69 0.20 8.33
N PRO A 56 2.66 1.55 8.52
CA PRO A 56 3.05 2.49 7.46
C PRO A 56 4.51 2.30 7.01
N LEU A 57 5.41 1.95 7.93
CA LEU A 57 6.81 1.72 7.60
C LEU A 57 6.97 0.47 6.72
N LEU A 58 6.29 -0.63 7.06
CA LEU A 58 6.32 -1.86 6.27
C LEU A 58 5.73 -1.66 4.86
N ILE A 59 4.64 -0.90 4.74
CA ILE A 59 4.05 -0.55 3.43
C ILE A 59 5.05 0.27 2.61
N GLY A 60 5.71 1.24 3.24
CA GLY A 60 6.77 2.04 2.61
C GLY A 60 7.98 1.20 2.19
N LEU A 61 8.41 0.26 3.02
CA LEU A 61 9.53 -0.64 2.72
C LEU A 61 9.25 -1.51 1.49
N LEU A 62 8.01 -1.95 1.30
CA LEU A 62 7.58 -2.70 0.12
C LEU A 62 7.63 -1.88 -1.18
N LEU A 63 7.67 -0.55 -1.14
CA LEU A 63 7.84 0.27 -2.35
C LEU A 63 9.23 0.17 -2.95
N ILE A 64 10.26 -0.12 -2.14
CA ILE A 64 11.65 -0.23 -2.60
C ILE A 64 11.79 -1.34 -3.66
N PRO A 65 11.44 -2.61 -3.38
CA PRO A 65 11.58 -3.67 -4.37
C PRO A 65 10.71 -3.44 -5.61
N ILE A 66 9.49 -2.89 -5.46
CA ILE A 66 8.63 -2.55 -6.60
C ILE A 66 9.33 -1.53 -7.51
N SER A 67 9.92 -0.49 -6.92
CA SER A 67 10.63 0.55 -7.67
C SER A 67 11.85 -0.03 -8.38
N LEU A 68 12.60 -0.92 -7.73
CA LEU A 68 13.74 -1.61 -8.34
C LEU A 68 13.31 -2.49 -9.52
N LEU A 69 12.24 -3.27 -9.39
CA LEU A 69 11.71 -4.10 -10.48
C LEU A 69 11.29 -3.26 -11.69
N ASN A 70 10.62 -2.12 -11.45
CA ASN A 70 10.22 -1.19 -12.50
C ASN A 70 11.41 -0.52 -13.22
N ILE A 71 12.56 -0.38 -12.55
CA ILE A 71 13.80 0.13 -13.15
C ILE A 71 14.55 -0.98 -13.90
N ILE A 72 14.59 -2.19 -13.36
CA ILE A 72 15.30 -3.34 -13.96
C ILE A 72 14.63 -3.80 -15.25
N GLN A 73 13.30 -3.78 -15.31
CA GLN A 73 12.55 -4.22 -16.48
C GLN A 73 12.97 -3.53 -17.80
N PRO A 74 13.00 -2.19 -17.91
CA PRO A 74 13.46 -1.52 -19.13
C PRO A 74 14.96 -1.74 -19.41
N LEU A 75 15.79 -1.96 -18.39
CA LEU A 75 17.22 -2.29 -18.62
C LEU A 75 17.37 -3.64 -19.32
N ILE A 76 16.61 -4.66 -18.89
CA ILE A 76 16.59 -5.97 -19.54
C ILE A 76 16.01 -5.86 -20.95
N LEU A 77 14.97 -5.03 -21.14
CA LEU A 77 14.42 -4.76 -22.47
C LEU A 77 15.45 -4.12 -23.41
N THR A 78 16.24 -3.16 -22.93
CA THR A 78 17.34 -2.56 -23.70
C THR A 78 18.37 -3.62 -24.08
N PHE A 79 18.71 -4.53 -23.18
CA PHE A 79 19.63 -5.63 -23.50
C PHE A 79 19.05 -6.61 -24.51
N LEU A 80 17.74 -6.88 -24.45
CA LEU A 80 17.04 -7.70 -25.44
C LEU A 80 17.04 -7.03 -26.82
N MET A 81 17.01 -5.70 -26.91
CA MET A 81 17.09 -4.99 -28.20
C MET A 81 18.39 -5.30 -28.96
N ASN A 82 19.50 -5.54 -28.27
CA ASN A 82 20.78 -5.92 -28.89
C ASN A 82 20.71 -7.26 -29.65
N PHE A 83 19.74 -8.12 -29.35
CA PHE A 83 19.51 -9.35 -30.12
C PHE A 83 19.08 -9.05 -31.57
N PHE A 84 18.38 -7.94 -31.80
CA PHE A 84 17.86 -7.56 -33.11
C PHE A 84 18.87 -6.79 -33.98
N GLU A 85 20.08 -6.51 -33.48
CA GLU A 85 21.10 -5.82 -34.26
C GLU A 85 21.72 -6.73 -35.34
N PRO A 86 22.06 -6.21 -36.54
CA PRO A 86 22.55 -7.00 -37.68
C PRO A 86 23.81 -7.83 -37.41
N CYS A 87 24.60 -7.45 -36.39
CA CYS A 87 25.85 -8.10 -36.00
C CYS A 87 25.77 -8.76 -34.61
N SER A 88 24.56 -9.08 -34.13
CA SER A 88 24.38 -9.65 -32.80
C SER A 88 25.04 -11.03 -32.66
N THR A 89 25.82 -11.22 -31.60
CA THR A 89 26.40 -12.51 -31.21
C THR A 89 25.56 -13.24 -30.16
N MET A 90 24.38 -12.70 -29.81
CA MET A 90 23.53 -13.25 -28.76
C MET A 90 22.83 -14.53 -29.21
N SER A 91 22.92 -15.57 -28.38
CA SER A 91 22.25 -16.84 -28.61
C SER A 91 20.73 -16.72 -28.45
N ASN A 92 19.97 -17.47 -29.27
CA ASN A 92 18.52 -17.57 -29.18
C ASN A 92 18.03 -17.96 -27.78
N TRP A 93 18.75 -18.85 -27.09
CA TRP A 93 18.38 -19.28 -25.74
C TRP A 93 18.46 -18.12 -24.73
N THR A 94 19.45 -17.26 -24.88
CA THR A 94 19.62 -16.06 -24.06
C THR A 94 18.52 -15.05 -24.34
N ALA A 95 18.13 -14.86 -25.61
CA ALA A 95 17.02 -13.97 -25.97
C ALA A 95 15.69 -14.43 -25.34
N TRP A 96 15.39 -15.73 -25.42
CA TRP A 96 14.19 -16.31 -24.81
C TRP A 96 14.18 -16.17 -23.28
N SER A 97 15.31 -16.41 -22.61
CA SER A 97 15.39 -16.27 -21.15
C SER A 97 15.20 -14.83 -20.69
N LEU A 98 15.74 -13.85 -21.42
CA LEU A 98 15.51 -12.42 -21.16
C LEU A 98 14.04 -12.04 -21.37
N ALA A 99 13.42 -12.49 -22.47
CA ALA A 99 12.01 -12.22 -22.74
C ALA A 99 11.09 -12.77 -21.64
N ILE A 100 11.32 -14.01 -21.19
CA ILE A 100 10.58 -14.61 -20.08
C ILE A 100 10.81 -13.83 -18.79
N SER A 101 12.05 -13.42 -18.52
CA SER A 101 12.39 -12.62 -17.33
C SER A 101 11.64 -11.29 -17.29
N ILE A 102 11.49 -10.60 -18.42
CA ILE A 102 10.72 -9.35 -18.52
C ILE A 102 9.26 -9.57 -18.12
N VAL A 103 8.64 -10.64 -18.62
CA VAL A 103 7.23 -10.97 -18.30
C VAL A 103 7.09 -11.33 -16.82
N CYS A 104 7.99 -12.13 -16.27
CA CYS A 104 8.00 -12.48 -14.85
C CYS A 104 8.16 -11.25 -13.95
N ILE A 105 9.09 -10.34 -14.29
CA ILE A 105 9.30 -9.09 -13.55
C ILE A 105 8.05 -8.21 -13.59
N ALA A 106 7.42 -8.07 -14.77
CA ALA A 106 6.18 -7.32 -14.93
C ALA A 106 5.08 -7.86 -14.00
N PHE A 107 4.87 -9.18 -14.02
CA PHE A 107 3.86 -9.84 -13.21
C PHE A 107 4.10 -9.65 -11.72
N CYS A 108 5.34 -9.87 -11.27
CA CYS A 108 5.73 -9.67 -9.87
C CYS A 108 5.54 -8.21 -9.43
N ALA A 109 5.98 -7.25 -10.24
CA ALA A 109 5.84 -5.82 -9.95
C ALA A 109 4.36 -5.42 -9.85
N SER A 110 3.51 -5.88 -10.77
CA SER A 110 2.07 -5.64 -10.73
C SER A 110 1.42 -6.26 -9.49
N PHE A 111 1.71 -7.53 -9.19
CA PHE A 111 1.11 -8.22 -8.05
C PHE A 111 1.44 -7.51 -6.71
N ILE A 112 2.71 -7.21 -6.49
CA ILE A 112 3.16 -6.51 -5.28
C ILE A 112 2.61 -5.07 -5.26
N GLY A 113 2.61 -4.40 -6.41
CA GLY A 113 2.05 -3.05 -6.58
C GLY A 113 0.58 -2.96 -6.18
N HIS A 114 -0.27 -3.87 -6.68
CA HIS A 114 -1.68 -3.91 -6.33
C HIS A 114 -1.90 -4.13 -4.83
N GLN A 115 -1.17 -5.07 -4.23
CA GLN A 115 -1.25 -5.31 -2.80
C GLN A 115 -0.83 -4.08 -1.98
N ASN A 116 0.23 -3.37 -2.40
CA ASN A 116 0.70 -2.18 -1.72
C ASN A 116 -0.33 -1.02 -1.80
N ILE A 117 -0.89 -0.78 -2.99
CA ILE A 117 -1.93 0.25 -3.19
C ILE A 117 -3.15 -0.04 -2.32
N TYR A 118 -3.62 -1.30 -2.33
CA TYR A 118 -4.76 -1.70 -1.50
C TYR A 118 -4.50 -1.44 -0.01
N ARG A 119 -3.34 -1.84 0.50
CA ARG A 119 -2.97 -1.62 1.91
C ARG A 119 -2.82 -0.14 2.26
N THR A 120 -2.30 0.66 1.33
CA THR A 120 -2.16 2.11 1.52
C THR A 120 -3.52 2.80 1.60
N ILE A 121 -4.46 2.45 0.71
CA ILE A 121 -5.83 2.98 0.74
C ILE A 121 -6.52 2.59 2.05
N LEU A 122 -6.38 1.34 2.46
CA LEU A 122 -6.98 0.84 3.69
C LEU A 122 -6.45 1.58 4.92
N LEU A 123 -5.13 1.74 5.03
CA LEU A 123 -4.51 2.51 6.12
C LEU A 123 -5.00 3.97 6.14
N GLY A 124 -5.14 4.59 4.96
CA GLY A 124 -5.71 5.92 4.82
C GLY A 124 -7.15 6.01 5.32
N LEU A 125 -7.97 4.98 5.04
CA LEU A 125 -9.34 4.90 5.52
C LEU A 125 -9.41 4.73 7.03
N GLU A 126 -8.60 3.84 7.61
CA GLU A 126 -8.50 3.64 9.06
C GLU A 126 -8.16 4.95 9.77
N MET A 127 -7.18 5.70 9.24
CA MET A 127 -6.82 7.02 9.77
C MET A 127 -8.00 8.00 9.70
N ARG A 128 -8.66 8.12 8.53
CA ARG A 128 -9.80 9.03 8.36
C ARG A 128 -10.91 8.75 9.38
N ILE A 129 -11.29 7.48 9.53
CA ILE A 129 -12.32 7.05 10.48
C ILE A 129 -11.91 7.41 11.91
N ALA A 130 -10.69 7.06 12.32
CA ALA A 130 -10.20 7.33 13.67
C ALA A 130 -10.22 8.83 14.00
N TYR A 131 -9.70 9.68 13.09
CA TYR A 131 -9.68 11.13 13.28
C TYR A 131 -11.07 11.75 13.28
N SER A 132 -11.96 11.32 12.37
CA SER A 132 -13.34 11.83 12.33
C SER A 132 -14.08 11.53 13.63
N GLY A 133 -13.94 10.32 14.17
CA GLY A 133 -14.55 9.98 15.46
C GLY A 133 -13.91 10.73 16.63
N LEU A 134 -12.59 10.95 16.62
CA LEU A 134 -11.90 11.72 17.67
C LEU A 134 -12.37 13.18 17.69
N ILE A 135 -12.49 13.81 16.51
CA ILE A 135 -13.01 15.17 16.38
C ILE A 135 -14.46 15.22 16.86
N TYR A 136 -15.30 14.27 16.46
CA TYR A 136 -16.69 14.21 16.87
C TYR A 136 -16.87 14.09 18.39
N ARG A 137 -16.01 13.35 19.09
CA ARG A 137 -16.03 13.23 20.56
C ARG A 137 -15.46 14.45 21.28
N LYS A 138 -14.65 15.26 20.59
CA LYS A 138 -13.97 16.42 21.17
C LYS A 138 -14.82 17.69 21.09
N VAL A 139 -15.66 17.80 20.06
CA VAL A 139 -16.70 18.84 19.90
C VAL A 139 -17.88 18.53 20.80
#